data_AF-A0A0F9HEC8-F1
#
_entry.id   AF-A0A0F9HEC8-F1
#
_cell.length_a   1.000
_cell.length_b   1.000
_cell.length_c   1.000
_cell.angle_alpha   90.00
_cell.angle_beta   90.00
_cell.angle_gamma   90.00
#
_symmetry.space_group_name_H-M   'P 1'
#
loop_
_entity.id
_entity.type
_entity.pdbx_description
1 polymer ?
#
loop_
_entity_poly.entity_id
_entity_poly.type
_entity_poly.pdbx_seq_one_letter_code
_entity_poly.pdbx_strand_id
1 'polypeptide(L)'
;MLYLDTDTRVILPFPELFDMAERFDVVGVMGSRRVTGATCYPIPLAFAEFEIGVTVFKRSRIVKRLLIYWKRLHHEYPGVYGANDQRSFREAMWDMLIDGLTIGTAPSEYGCRWPFGTFVSLLVKILHGRPGDHNSPDMDFVEKIINEHTDMRVWTPRSPYWKEGVWPNNYD
;
A
#
# COMPACT_ATOMS: atom_id res chain seq x y z
N MET A 1 -12.92 9.15 -5.32
CA MET A 1 -13.05 7.80 -5.92
C MET A 1 -12.19 6.87 -5.11
N LEU A 2 -12.74 5.78 -4.60
CA LEU A 2 -11.98 4.73 -3.95
C LEU A 2 -11.67 3.65 -4.99
N TYR A 3 -10.41 3.30 -5.15
CA TYR A 3 -9.93 2.18 -5.94
C TYR A 3 -9.59 1.02 -4.98
N LEU A 4 -10.12 -0.16 -5.29
CA LEU A 4 -9.88 -1.39 -4.53
C LEU A 4 -9.52 -2.53 -5.48
N ASP A 5 -8.48 -3.27 -5.16
CA ASP A 5 -8.19 -4.54 -5.82
C ASP A 5 -9.26 -5.58 -5.48
N THR A 6 -9.45 -6.55 -6.37
CA THR A 6 -10.47 -7.61 -6.23
C THR A 6 -10.14 -8.63 -5.14
N ASP A 7 -8.90 -8.63 -4.65
CA ASP A 7 -8.42 -9.44 -3.53
C ASP A 7 -8.36 -8.63 -2.22
N THR A 8 -9.19 -7.58 -2.12
CA THR A 8 -9.42 -6.84 -0.87
C THR A 8 -10.68 -7.33 -0.16
N ARG A 9 -10.68 -7.27 1.17
CA ARG A 9 -11.87 -7.46 2.01
C ARG A 9 -12.02 -6.32 2.99
N VAL A 10 -13.15 -5.64 2.88
CA VAL A 10 -13.60 -4.63 3.86
C VAL A 10 -14.24 -5.35 5.04
N ILE A 11 -13.68 -5.18 6.23
CA ILE A 11 -14.15 -5.84 7.46
C ILE A 11 -14.74 -4.84 8.47
N LEU A 12 -14.45 -3.54 8.34
CA LEU A 12 -15.04 -2.48 9.17
C LEU A 12 -15.29 -1.19 8.36
N PRO A 13 -16.24 -0.32 8.76
CA PRO A 13 -16.43 0.99 8.14
C PRO A 13 -15.21 1.92 8.31
N PHE A 14 -14.90 2.69 7.25
CA PHE A 14 -13.77 3.62 7.20
C PHE A 14 -14.10 5.02 6.63
N PRO A 15 -15.15 5.73 7.12
CA PRO A 15 -15.49 7.06 6.61
C PRO A 15 -14.32 8.05 6.66
N GLU A 16 -13.46 7.95 7.67
CA GLU A 16 -12.29 8.81 7.86
C GLU A 16 -11.25 8.72 6.73
N LEU A 17 -11.24 7.62 5.95
CA LEU A 17 -10.39 7.53 4.76
C LEU A 17 -10.85 8.51 3.66
N PHE A 18 -12.15 8.84 3.61
CA PHE A 18 -12.68 9.84 2.69
C PHE A 18 -12.45 11.26 3.20
N ASP A 19 -12.44 11.49 4.51
CA ASP A 19 -12.09 12.80 5.09
C ASP A 19 -10.67 13.23 4.69
N MET A 20 -9.75 12.27 4.53
CA MET A 20 -8.40 12.53 4.00
C MET A 20 -8.44 13.12 2.58
N ALA A 21 -9.40 12.72 1.73
CA ALA A 21 -9.51 13.22 0.36
C ALA A 21 -9.98 14.69 0.29
N GLU A 22 -10.48 15.25 1.39
CA GLU A 22 -10.73 16.69 1.49
C GLU A 22 -9.43 17.49 1.56
N ARG A 23 -8.34 16.88 2.07
CA ARG A 23 -7.03 17.51 2.24
C ARG A 23 -6.00 17.14 1.19
N PHE A 24 -6.02 15.90 0.69
CA PHE A 24 -5.02 15.37 -0.23
C PHE A 24 -5.64 14.98 -1.58
N ASP A 25 -4.86 15.09 -2.66
CA ASP A 25 -5.27 14.66 -4.00
C ASP A 25 -5.28 13.14 -4.14
N VAL A 26 -4.31 12.47 -3.53
CA VAL A 26 -4.19 11.02 -3.49
C VAL A 26 -3.96 10.59 -2.05
N VAL A 27 -4.65 9.54 -1.60
CA VAL A 27 -4.41 8.91 -0.31
C VAL A 27 -4.13 7.44 -0.55
N GLY A 28 -2.92 7.00 -0.23
CA GLY A 28 -2.49 5.61 -0.43
C GLY A 28 -1.98 4.99 0.87
N VAL A 29 -1.98 3.68 0.93
CA VAL A 29 -1.29 2.92 1.98
C VAL A 29 0.14 2.66 1.54
N MET A 30 1.10 2.76 2.45
CA MET A 30 2.50 2.49 2.10
C MET A 30 2.69 1.02 1.69
N GLY A 31 3.41 0.81 0.60
CA GLY A 31 3.83 -0.47 0.07
C GLY A 31 4.55 -1.35 1.09
N SER A 32 4.19 -2.63 1.17
CA SER A 32 4.84 -3.61 2.05
C SER A 32 6.32 -3.75 1.72
N ARG A 33 6.64 -3.66 0.42
CA ARG A 33 8.01 -3.45 -0.07
C ARG A 33 8.18 -1.97 -0.39
N ARG A 34 9.26 -1.37 0.12
CA ARG A 34 9.55 0.07 -0.08
C ARG A 34 9.94 0.40 -1.53
N VAL A 35 10.47 -0.58 -2.24
CA VAL A 35 10.86 -0.53 -3.66
C VAL A 35 10.62 -1.92 -4.26
N THR A 36 9.71 -2.05 -5.23
CA THR A 36 9.47 -3.34 -5.90
C THR A 36 10.29 -3.56 -7.17
N GLY A 37 10.98 -2.52 -7.66
CA GLY A 37 11.92 -2.64 -8.77
C GLY A 37 12.42 -1.28 -9.27
N ALA A 38 13.08 -1.31 -10.44
CA ALA A 38 13.59 -0.11 -11.09
C ALA A 38 12.48 0.78 -11.66
N THR A 39 12.83 2.05 -11.80
CA THR A 39 12.05 3.15 -12.38
C THR A 39 12.83 3.70 -13.58
N CYS A 40 12.18 4.44 -14.48
CA CYS A 40 12.86 5.05 -15.64
C CYS A 40 13.83 6.15 -15.18
N TYR A 41 13.43 6.91 -14.15
CA TYR A 41 14.24 7.96 -13.56
C TYR A 41 14.52 7.67 -12.08
N PRO A 42 15.66 8.14 -11.53
CA PRO A 42 15.96 7.95 -10.11
C PRO A 42 14.94 8.65 -9.21
N ILE A 43 14.39 7.90 -8.26
CA ILE A 43 13.52 8.40 -7.19
C ILE A 43 14.24 8.19 -5.86
N PRO A 44 14.25 9.18 -4.94
CA PRO A 44 14.84 8.99 -3.62
C PRO A 44 14.26 7.77 -2.90
N LEU A 45 15.13 6.96 -2.27
CA LEU A 45 14.71 5.78 -1.51
C LEU A 45 13.74 6.11 -0.36
N ALA A 46 13.81 7.33 0.17
CA ALA A 46 12.91 7.82 1.21
C ALA A 46 11.49 8.09 0.70
N PHE A 47 11.28 8.28 -0.62
CA PHE A 47 9.94 8.39 -1.18
C PHE A 47 9.36 7.00 -1.39
N ALA A 48 8.47 6.57 -0.49
CA ALA A 48 7.96 5.22 -0.49
C ALA A 48 7.15 4.89 -1.74
N GLU A 49 7.16 3.61 -2.11
CA GLU A 49 6.15 3.05 -2.98
C GLU A 49 4.83 2.90 -2.21
N PHE A 50 3.69 3.23 -2.84
CA PHE A 50 2.36 3.08 -2.25
C PHE A 50 1.65 1.88 -2.88
N GLU A 51 0.90 1.13 -2.08
CA GLU A 51 0.00 0.08 -2.58
C GLU A 51 -1.09 0.74 -3.44
N ILE A 52 -1.25 0.27 -4.68
CA ILE A 52 -2.34 0.78 -5.54
C ILE A 52 -3.69 0.19 -5.09
N GLY A 53 -3.70 -1.07 -4.69
CA GLY A 53 -4.93 -1.84 -4.44
C GLY A 53 -5.84 -1.31 -3.33
N VAL A 54 -5.41 -0.31 -2.55
CA VAL A 54 -6.31 0.54 -1.77
C VAL A 54 -5.85 2.00 -1.88
N THR A 55 -6.49 2.76 -2.79
CA THR A 55 -6.12 4.16 -3.03
C THR A 55 -7.36 5.03 -3.18
N VAL A 56 -7.36 6.18 -2.50
CA VAL A 56 -8.36 7.23 -2.71
C VAL A 56 -7.81 8.29 -3.65
N PHE A 57 -8.58 8.59 -4.68
CA PHE A 57 -8.32 9.65 -5.64
C PHE A 57 -9.35 10.76 -5.47
N LYS A 58 -8.90 11.97 -5.15
CA LYS A 58 -9.74 13.17 -5.17
C LYS A 58 -10.16 13.46 -6.61
N ARG A 59 -11.40 13.88 -6.81
CA ARG A 59 -11.86 14.33 -8.12
C ARG A 59 -11.31 15.72 -8.41
N SER A 60 -10.13 15.80 -9.02
CA SER A 60 -9.46 17.06 -9.34
C SER A 60 -8.78 17.04 -10.72
N ARG A 61 -8.41 18.22 -11.24
CA ARG A 61 -7.68 18.34 -12.51
C ARG A 61 -6.30 17.69 -12.42
N ILE A 62 -5.62 17.83 -11.29
CA ILE A 62 -4.28 17.29 -11.09
C ILE A 62 -4.28 15.77 -11.00
N VAL A 63 -5.27 15.18 -10.34
CA VAL A 63 -5.46 13.72 -10.32
C VAL A 63 -5.79 13.17 -11.71
N LYS A 64 -6.62 13.88 -12.50
CA LYS A 64 -6.88 13.47 -13.89
C LYS A 64 -5.58 13.45 -14.72
N ARG A 65 -4.71 14.45 -14.53
CA ARG A 65 -3.40 14.50 -15.19
C ARG A 65 -2.49 13.36 -14.73
N LEU A 66 -2.45 13.08 -13.42
CA LEU A 66 -1.72 11.95 -12.85
C LEU A 66 -2.13 10.63 -13.50
N LEU A 67 -3.42 10.33 -13.57
CA LEU A 67 -3.92 9.07 -14.14
C LEU A 67 -3.56 8.90 -15.62
N ILE A 68 -3.67 9.98 -16.41
CA ILE A 68 -3.26 9.98 -17.82
C ILE A 68 -1.75 9.75 -17.93
N TYR A 69 -0.97 10.45 -17.11
CA TYR A 69 0.48 10.38 -17.14
C TYR A 69 0.99 9.01 -16.70
N TRP A 70 0.50 8.48 -15.58
CA TRP A 70 0.82 7.15 -15.08
C TRP A 70 0.52 6.07 -16.13
N LYS A 71 -0.66 6.09 -16.75
CA LYS A 71 -1.01 5.16 -17.83
C LYS A 71 -0.01 5.24 -18.99
N ARG A 72 0.33 6.46 -19.44
CA ARG A 72 1.31 6.66 -20.51
C ARG A 72 2.66 6.06 -20.09
N LEU A 73 3.15 6.44 -18.92
CA LEU A 73 4.45 6.04 -18.40
C LEU A 73 4.57 4.50 -18.31
N HIS A 74 3.54 3.84 -17.78
CA HIS A 74 3.50 2.37 -17.67
C HIS A 74 3.64 1.68 -19.03
N HIS A 75 2.91 2.17 -20.05
CA HIS A 75 2.88 1.55 -21.37
C HIS A 75 4.06 1.94 -22.27
N GLU A 76 4.67 3.10 -22.05
CA GLU A 76 5.80 3.58 -22.84
C GLU A 76 7.10 2.82 -22.53
N TYR A 77 7.24 2.31 -21.29
CA TYR A 77 8.46 1.61 -20.84
C TYR A 77 8.17 0.18 -20.33
N PRO A 78 7.68 -0.73 -21.18
CA PRO A 78 7.32 -2.09 -20.77
C PRO A 78 8.54 -2.90 -20.28
N GLY A 79 9.75 -2.60 -20.78
CA GLY A 79 10.98 -3.24 -20.31
C GLY A 79 11.40 -2.83 -18.89
N VAL A 80 10.89 -1.71 -18.38
CA VAL A 80 11.13 -1.25 -17.01
C VAL A 80 10.02 -1.74 -16.09
N TYR A 81 8.77 -1.48 -16.45
CA TYR A 81 7.62 -1.69 -15.56
C TYR A 81 7.00 -3.08 -15.65
N GLY A 82 7.16 -3.79 -16.78
CA GLY A 82 6.53 -5.09 -17.00
C GLY A 82 5.04 -5.08 -16.65
N ALA A 83 4.60 -6.08 -15.89
CA ALA A 83 3.21 -6.20 -15.41
C ALA A 83 2.95 -5.51 -14.06
N ASN A 84 3.90 -4.73 -13.53
CA ASN A 84 3.77 -4.08 -12.23
C ASN A 84 3.62 -2.56 -12.43
N ASP A 85 2.39 -2.10 -12.29
CA ASP A 85 1.95 -0.72 -12.44
C ASP A 85 2.24 0.15 -11.20
N GLN A 86 2.55 -0.47 -10.05
CA GLN A 86 2.94 0.20 -8.81
C GLN A 86 4.24 0.99 -8.95
N ARG A 87 5.18 0.45 -9.74
CA ARG A 87 6.46 1.11 -10.02
C ARG A 87 6.30 2.40 -10.82
N SER A 88 5.53 2.34 -11.90
CA SER A 88 5.23 3.53 -12.71
C SER A 88 4.32 4.49 -11.96
N PHE A 89 3.47 4.01 -11.03
CA PHE A 89 2.66 4.88 -10.19
C PHE A 89 3.51 5.72 -9.24
N ARG A 90 4.50 5.10 -8.57
CA ARG A 90 5.46 5.80 -7.71
C ARG A 90 6.22 6.88 -8.47
N GLU A 91 6.71 6.58 -9.68
CA GLU A 91 7.40 7.57 -10.53
C GLU A 91 6.46 8.71 -10.93
N ALA A 92 5.26 8.39 -11.44
CA ALA A 92 4.30 9.40 -11.83
C ALA A 92 3.89 10.31 -10.67
N MET A 93 3.74 9.76 -9.46
CA MET A 93 3.47 10.56 -8.26
C MET A 93 4.64 11.48 -7.91
N TRP A 94 5.86 10.95 -7.88
CA TRP A 94 7.07 11.72 -7.57
C TRP A 94 7.23 12.92 -8.49
N ASP A 95 7.12 12.68 -9.80
CA ASP A 95 7.24 13.73 -10.81
C ASP A 95 6.12 14.76 -10.69
N MET A 96 4.89 14.34 -10.41
CA MET A 96 3.75 15.23 -10.26
C MET A 96 3.76 16.08 -8.98
N LEU A 97 4.65 15.81 -8.02
CA LEU A 97 4.82 16.67 -6.84
C LEU A 97 5.26 18.09 -7.23
N ILE A 98 6.09 18.24 -8.27
CA ILE A 98 6.54 19.56 -8.76
C ILE A 98 5.39 20.42 -9.26
N ASP A 99 4.34 19.77 -9.74
CA ASP A 99 3.11 20.37 -10.27
C ASP A 99 2.07 20.63 -9.18
N GLY A 100 2.40 20.37 -7.92
CA GLY A 100 1.54 20.62 -6.75
C GLY A 100 0.63 19.46 -6.35
N LEU A 101 0.92 18.23 -6.76
CA LEU A 101 0.17 17.05 -6.29
C LEU A 101 0.37 16.88 -4.78
N THR A 102 -0.71 16.67 -4.04
CA THR A 102 -0.64 16.38 -2.60
C THR A 102 -0.96 14.91 -2.31
N ILE A 103 -0.11 14.27 -1.50
CA ILE A 103 -0.23 12.84 -1.17
C ILE A 103 -0.42 12.69 0.33
N GLY A 104 -1.51 12.03 0.73
CA GLY A 104 -1.77 11.56 2.08
C GLY A 104 -1.35 10.11 2.23
N THR A 105 -0.90 9.72 3.41
CA THR A 105 -0.63 8.32 3.74
C THR A 105 -1.68 7.81 4.72
N ALA A 106 -2.38 6.75 4.35
CA ALA A 106 -3.19 5.98 5.28
C ALA A 106 -2.32 4.91 5.94
N PRO A 107 -2.52 4.62 7.24
CA PRO A 107 -1.77 3.58 7.92
C PRO A 107 -2.22 2.19 7.45
N SER A 108 -1.44 1.16 7.78
CA SER A 108 -1.62 -0.19 7.25
C SER A 108 -2.97 -0.84 7.59
N GLU A 109 -3.70 -0.33 8.59
CA GLU A 109 -5.06 -0.74 8.93
C GLU A 109 -6.06 -0.55 7.78
N TYR A 110 -5.78 0.36 6.84
CA TYR A 110 -6.63 0.65 5.67
C TYR A 110 -6.21 -0.13 4.42
N GLY A 111 -5.26 -1.05 4.53
CA GLY A 111 -4.79 -1.85 3.40
C GLY A 111 -3.83 -2.91 3.89
N CYS A 112 -4.26 -3.69 4.89
CA CYS A 112 -3.41 -4.61 5.61
C CYS A 112 -3.02 -5.76 4.70
N ARG A 113 -1.81 -5.66 4.14
CA ARG A 113 -1.15 -6.66 3.29
C ARG A 113 -0.65 -7.83 4.13
N TRP A 114 -1.58 -8.57 4.72
CA TRP A 114 -1.28 -9.68 5.62
C TRP A 114 -0.35 -10.75 5.02
N PRO A 115 -0.30 -11.01 3.69
CA PRO A 115 0.66 -11.98 3.15
C PRO A 115 2.12 -11.53 3.23
N PHE A 116 2.37 -10.23 3.43
CA PHE A 116 3.73 -9.66 3.41
C PHE A 116 4.26 -9.33 4.79
N GLY A 117 3.43 -9.41 5.83
CA GLY A 117 3.74 -8.94 7.19
C GLY A 117 3.61 -7.43 7.32
N THR A 118 3.09 -6.95 8.45
CA THR A 118 2.80 -5.53 8.65
C THR A 118 2.82 -5.15 10.12
N PHE A 119 3.05 -3.87 10.42
CA PHE A 119 2.81 -3.29 11.73
C PHE A 119 1.43 -2.65 11.76
N VAL A 120 0.67 -2.88 12.83
CA VAL A 120 -0.64 -2.25 13.08
C VAL A 120 -0.76 -1.92 14.56
N SER A 121 -1.54 -0.90 14.88
CA SER A 121 -1.71 -0.35 16.24
C SER A 121 -3.14 0.13 16.52
N LEU A 122 -4.08 -0.21 15.64
CA LEU A 122 -5.52 0.01 15.78
C LEU A 122 -6.29 -1.15 15.14
N LEU A 123 -7.62 -1.01 15.01
CA LEU A 123 -8.45 -1.94 14.27
C LEU A 123 -8.12 -1.88 12.78
N VAL A 124 -7.78 -3.04 12.21
CA VAL A 124 -7.68 -3.23 10.77
C VAL A 124 -9.07 -3.20 10.15
N LYS A 125 -9.22 -2.42 9.09
CA LYS A 125 -10.50 -2.18 8.41
C LYS A 125 -10.56 -2.80 7.02
N ILE A 126 -9.42 -2.92 6.36
CA ILE A 126 -9.31 -3.51 5.03
C ILE A 126 -8.15 -4.50 5.02
N LEU A 127 -8.44 -5.75 4.69
CA LEU A 127 -7.46 -6.78 4.38
C LEU A 127 -7.17 -6.75 2.88
N HIS A 128 -5.91 -6.93 2.48
CA HIS A 128 -5.51 -6.95 1.07
C HIS A 128 -4.52 -8.11 0.78
N GLY A 129 -4.91 -9.03 -0.09
CA GLY A 129 -4.07 -10.15 -0.53
C GLY A 129 -4.87 -11.39 -0.92
N ARG A 130 -4.18 -12.49 -1.25
CA ARG A 130 -4.83 -13.78 -1.54
C ARG A 130 -4.40 -14.86 -0.55
N PRO A 131 -5.30 -15.77 -0.14
CA PRO A 131 -4.92 -16.96 0.59
C PRO A 131 -3.82 -17.74 -0.15
N GLY A 132 -2.82 -18.24 0.57
CA GLY A 132 -1.70 -18.99 0.00
C GLY A 132 -0.55 -18.13 -0.54
N ASP A 133 -0.76 -16.83 -0.80
CA ASP A 133 0.34 -15.93 -1.14
C ASP A 133 1.37 -15.94 -0.01
N HIS A 134 2.63 -16.23 -0.33
CA HIS A 134 3.73 -16.31 0.62
C HIS A 134 3.50 -17.25 1.82
N ASN A 135 2.72 -18.31 1.64
CA ASN A 135 2.27 -19.23 2.70
C ASN A 135 1.39 -18.55 3.77
N SER A 136 0.71 -17.47 3.40
CA SER A 136 -0.20 -16.76 4.29
C SER A 136 -1.43 -17.62 4.61
N PRO A 137 -1.98 -17.49 5.84
CA PRO A 137 -3.19 -18.20 6.22
C PRO A 137 -4.41 -17.69 5.43
N ASP A 138 -5.49 -18.44 5.54
CA ASP A 138 -6.79 -18.07 4.98
C ASP A 138 -7.30 -16.72 5.52
N MET A 139 -7.99 -15.96 4.67
CA MET A 139 -8.45 -14.62 4.99
C MET A 139 -9.49 -14.61 6.13
N ASP A 140 -10.33 -15.64 6.27
CA ASP A 140 -11.31 -15.74 7.35
C ASP A 140 -10.60 -15.94 8.70
N PHE A 141 -9.52 -16.73 8.71
CA PHE A 141 -8.68 -16.90 9.89
C PHE A 141 -8.01 -15.57 10.27
N VAL A 142 -7.47 -14.83 9.29
CA VAL A 142 -6.85 -13.51 9.51
C VAL A 142 -7.85 -12.54 10.12
N GLU A 143 -9.04 -12.40 9.51
CA GLU A 143 -10.09 -11.51 9.98
C GLU A 143 -10.48 -11.79 11.44
N LYS A 144 -10.58 -13.07 11.80
CA LYS A 144 -10.91 -13.48 13.17
C LYS A 144 -9.90 -12.98 14.20
N ILE A 145 -8.61 -13.05 13.88
CA ILE A 145 -7.54 -12.83 14.87
C ILE A 145 -6.88 -11.44 14.80
N ILE A 146 -6.89 -10.79 13.64
CA ILE A 146 -6.11 -9.55 13.40
C ILE A 146 -6.56 -8.41 14.32
N ASN A 147 -7.83 -8.43 14.74
CA ASN A 147 -8.47 -7.43 15.59
C ASN A 147 -8.77 -7.94 17.01
N GLU A 148 -8.26 -9.11 17.43
CA GLU A 148 -8.36 -9.57 18.83
C GLU A 148 -7.66 -8.61 19.80
N HIS A 149 -6.64 -7.90 19.32
CA HIS A 149 -5.93 -6.86 20.04
C HIS A 149 -5.85 -5.60 19.18
N THR A 150 -5.93 -4.44 19.83
CA THR A 150 -5.76 -3.13 19.17
C THR A 150 -4.43 -2.48 19.48
N ASP A 151 -3.66 -2.99 20.43
CA ASP A 151 -2.34 -2.46 20.75
C ASP A 151 -1.34 -2.65 19.59
N MET A 152 -0.17 -2.02 19.73
CA MET A 152 0.95 -2.15 18.80
C MET A 152 1.32 -3.62 18.60
N ARG A 153 1.23 -4.11 17.36
CA ARG A 153 1.49 -5.50 17.02
C ARG A 153 2.06 -5.62 15.62
N VAL A 154 2.89 -6.64 15.46
CA VAL A 154 3.43 -7.04 14.15
C VAL A 154 2.66 -8.27 13.69
N TRP A 155 1.94 -8.15 12.59
CA TRP A 155 1.43 -9.29 11.86
C TRP A 155 2.56 -9.93 11.06
N THR A 156 2.73 -11.24 11.21
CA THR A 156 3.67 -12.01 10.41
C THR A 156 2.92 -13.16 9.72
N PRO A 157 3.13 -13.39 8.42
CA PRO A 157 2.45 -14.46 7.67
C PRO A 157 2.90 -15.88 8.08
N ARG A 158 3.61 -16.06 9.21
CA ARG A 158 4.31 -17.31 9.62
C ARG A 158 5.08 -17.98 8.47
N SER A 159 5.59 -17.17 7.54
CA SER A 159 6.21 -17.64 6.31
C SER A 159 7.65 -18.10 6.58
N PRO A 160 8.12 -19.23 6.01
CA PRO A 160 9.52 -19.65 6.11
C PRO A 160 10.51 -18.67 5.43
N TYR A 161 10.01 -17.74 4.62
CA TYR A 161 10.82 -16.69 3.97
C TYR A 161 11.01 -15.44 4.83
N TRP A 162 10.25 -15.30 5.91
CA TRP A 162 10.57 -14.35 6.95
C TRP A 162 11.73 -14.93 7.75
N LYS A 163 12.95 -14.47 7.45
CA LYS A 163 14.07 -14.63 8.38
C LYS A 163 13.59 -14.02 9.69
N GLU A 164 13.67 -14.76 10.79
CA GLU A 164 13.37 -14.25 12.13
C GLU A 164 13.90 -12.82 12.19
N GLY A 165 13.02 -11.86 12.48
CA GLY A 165 13.39 -10.45 12.48
C GLY A 165 14.67 -10.25 13.28
N VAL A 166 15.42 -9.18 13.03
CA VAL A 166 16.55 -8.84 13.90
C VAL A 166 15.95 -8.46 15.25
N TRP A 167 15.82 -9.44 16.14
CA TRP A 167 15.57 -9.20 17.55
C TRP A 167 16.85 -8.56 18.07
N PRO A 168 16.80 -7.36 18.66
CA PRO A 168 17.91 -6.92 19.49
C PRO A 168 18.11 -8.06 20.48
N ASN A 169 19.25 -8.76 20.41
CA ASN A 169 19.57 -9.79 21.37
C ASN A 169 19.28 -9.22 22.75
N ASN A 170 18.56 -10.00 23.56
CA ASN A 170 18.11 -9.69 24.91
C ASN A 170 19.04 -8.67 25.58
N TYR A 171 18.46 -7.58 26.06
CA TYR A 171 19.13 -6.71 27.02
C TYR A 171 19.31 -7.53 28.30
N ASP A 172 20.38 -8.35 28.34
CA ASP A 172 20.96 -8.88 29.57
C ASP A 172 21.64 -7.74 30.35
#